data_AF-A0A7X0H0S6-F1
#
_entry.id   AF-A0A7X0H0S6-F1
#
_cell.length_a   1.000
_cell.length_b   1.000
_cell.length_c   1.000
_cell.angle_alpha   90.00
_cell.angle_beta   90.00
_cell.angle_gamma   90.00
#
_symmetry.space_group_name_H-M   'P 1'
#
loop_
_entity.id
_entity.type
_entity.pdbx_description
1 polymer ?
#
loop_
_entity_poly.entity_id
_entity_poly.type
_entity_poly.pdbx_seq_one_letter_code
_entity_poly.pdbx_strand_id
1 'polypeptide(L)'
;MLSLQKPILAVALLMTGIAPIAATPVEAREHGRLSAGRGPHGGGYISGRHVSREPGRTVVSRGVLTGGGHGYRQTRTTTRGDGTITNDVQRRKANGSEVRRTGSVTRNADNSVSRQHTRTGANGNSQSGWSTIYRTEDGYSKSRGASTSNGRGYTATRDVSVGEDSVTINRNATTNSGREVSRTRTVPRPR
;
A
#
# COMPACT_ATOMS: atom_id res chain seq x y z
N MET A 1 -17.30 -26.09 -70.08
CA MET A 1 -16.93 -25.46 -68.78
C MET A 1 -18.20 -25.34 -67.96
N LEU A 2 -18.49 -26.34 -67.11
CA LEU A 2 -19.68 -26.40 -66.25
C LEU A 2 -19.23 -26.09 -64.82
N SER A 3 -19.63 -24.92 -64.32
CA SER A 3 -19.34 -24.46 -62.96
C SER A 3 -20.28 -25.13 -61.96
N LEU A 4 -19.70 -25.94 -61.08
CA LEU A 4 -20.35 -26.67 -60.00
C LEU A 4 -20.22 -25.85 -58.70
N GLN A 5 -21.25 -25.09 -58.32
CA GLN A 5 -21.27 -24.38 -57.02
C GLN A 5 -21.86 -25.30 -55.92
N LYS A 6 -21.00 -25.73 -55.00
CA LYS A 6 -21.34 -26.46 -53.77
C LYS A 6 -21.80 -25.47 -52.68
N PRO A 7 -22.83 -25.78 -51.86
CA PRO A 7 -23.14 -25.01 -50.66
C PRO A 7 -22.19 -25.40 -49.53
N ILE A 8 -21.42 -24.45 -49.00
CA ILE A 8 -20.60 -24.65 -47.79
C ILE A 8 -21.48 -24.34 -46.57
N LEU A 9 -21.65 -25.38 -45.75
CA LEU A 9 -22.22 -25.37 -44.40
C LEU A 9 -21.69 -24.19 -43.56
N ALA A 10 -22.60 -23.41 -42.97
CA ALA A 10 -22.28 -22.45 -41.94
C ALA A 10 -21.95 -23.18 -40.62
N VAL A 11 -20.73 -22.98 -40.13
CA VAL A 11 -20.27 -23.46 -38.83
C VAL A 11 -20.84 -22.57 -37.73
N ALA A 12 -21.59 -23.18 -36.81
CA ALA A 12 -22.15 -22.51 -35.64
C ALA A 12 -21.05 -22.02 -34.69
N LEU A 13 -21.07 -20.72 -34.39
CA LEU A 13 -20.20 -20.08 -33.41
C LEU A 13 -20.70 -20.44 -32.00
N LEU A 14 -20.02 -21.38 -31.34
CA LEU A 14 -20.25 -21.71 -29.93
C LEU A 14 -19.77 -20.52 -29.08
N MET A 15 -20.71 -19.70 -28.60
CA MET A 15 -20.45 -18.72 -27.54
C MET A 15 -20.23 -19.48 -26.22
N THR A 16 -18.98 -19.80 -25.89
CA THR A 16 -18.62 -20.22 -24.54
C THR A 16 -18.79 -19.05 -23.59
N GLY A 17 -19.86 -19.11 -22.79
CA GLY A 17 -20.17 -18.15 -21.73
C GLY A 17 -19.01 -18.05 -20.74
N ILE A 18 -18.58 -16.82 -20.49
CA ILE A 18 -17.76 -16.48 -19.32
C ILE A 18 -18.68 -16.64 -18.12
N ALA A 19 -18.54 -17.75 -17.39
CA ALA A 19 -19.17 -17.91 -16.09
C ALA A 19 -18.58 -16.82 -15.16
N PRO A 20 -19.41 -16.00 -14.49
CA PRO A 20 -18.89 -15.13 -13.45
C PRO A 20 -18.31 -16.02 -12.35
N ILE A 21 -17.04 -15.81 -12.02
CA ILE A 21 -16.45 -16.35 -10.79
C ILE A 21 -17.19 -15.66 -9.65
N ALA A 22 -18.22 -16.32 -9.12
CA ALA A 22 -18.90 -15.89 -7.92
C ALA A 22 -17.86 -15.82 -6.80
N ALA A 23 -17.59 -14.61 -6.32
CA ALA A 23 -16.79 -14.39 -5.13
C ALA A 23 -17.42 -15.21 -3.99
N THR A 24 -16.69 -16.18 -3.46
CA THR A 24 -17.18 -16.99 -2.34
C THR A 24 -17.44 -16.07 -1.13
N PRO A 25 -18.49 -16.32 -0.32
CA PRO A 25 -18.91 -15.44 0.79
C PRO A 25 -17.94 -15.37 1.97
N VAL A 26 -16.71 -15.89 1.85
CA VAL A 26 -15.67 -15.85 2.90
C VAL A 26 -15.14 -14.43 3.15
N GLU A 27 -15.35 -13.48 2.25
CA GLU A 27 -14.79 -12.13 2.37
C GLU A 27 -15.57 -11.18 3.31
N ALA A 28 -16.88 -11.39 3.50
CA ALA A 28 -17.70 -10.55 4.37
C ALA A 28 -17.84 -11.17 5.76
N ARG A 29 -17.10 -10.65 6.75
CA ARG A 29 -17.13 -11.17 8.12
C ARG A 29 -16.80 -10.10 9.14
N GLU A 30 -17.61 -10.07 10.20
CA GLU A 30 -17.37 -9.26 11.39
C GLU A 30 -16.85 -10.12 12.54
N HIS A 31 -15.89 -9.59 13.31
CA HIS A 31 -15.50 -10.18 14.59
C HIS A 31 -14.91 -9.13 15.53
N GLY A 32 -15.18 -9.32 16.82
CA GLY A 32 -14.65 -8.46 17.88
C GLY A 32 -14.08 -9.25 19.05
N ARG A 33 -13.16 -8.63 19.79
CA ARG A 33 -12.68 -9.11 21.08
C ARG A 33 -12.52 -7.92 22.02
N LEU A 34 -12.97 -8.09 23.25
CA LEU A 34 -12.71 -7.21 24.38
C LEU A 34 -11.85 -7.94 25.40
N SER A 35 -11.04 -7.19 26.14
CA SER A 35 -10.22 -7.70 27.22
C SER A 35 -10.07 -6.60 28.26
N ALA A 36 -10.41 -6.91 29.50
CA ALA A 36 -10.24 -6.01 30.63
C ALA A 36 -9.37 -6.71 31.68
N GLY A 37 -8.59 -5.92 32.40
CA GLY A 37 -7.76 -6.41 33.50
C GLY A 37 -7.73 -5.37 34.61
N ARG A 38 -7.73 -5.85 35.85
CA ARG A 38 -7.56 -5.02 37.05
C ARG A 38 -6.33 -5.52 37.79
N GLY A 39 -5.43 -4.60 38.12
CA GLY A 39 -4.23 -4.88 38.88
C GLY A 39 -4.35 -4.44 40.34
N PRO A 40 -3.37 -4.82 41.18
CA PRO A 40 -3.20 -4.26 42.51
C PRO A 40 -3.10 -2.72 42.46
N HIS A 41 -3.47 -2.05 43.56
CA HIS A 41 -3.41 -0.58 43.69
C HIS A 41 -4.34 0.22 42.74
N GLY A 42 -5.47 -0.36 42.32
CA GLY A 42 -6.48 0.36 41.54
C GLY A 42 -6.12 0.57 40.06
N GLY A 43 -4.98 0.05 39.61
CA GLY A 43 -4.60 0.01 38.20
C GLY A 43 -5.54 -0.90 37.40
N GLY A 44 -5.70 -0.61 36.12
CA GLY A 44 -6.48 -1.45 35.23
C GLY A 44 -6.51 -0.93 33.80
N TYR A 45 -7.08 -1.74 32.90
CA TYR A 45 -7.32 -1.34 31.52
C TYR A 45 -8.54 -2.04 30.93
N ILE A 46 -9.10 -1.43 29.90
CA ILE A 46 -10.04 -2.04 28.95
C ILE A 46 -9.44 -1.87 27.57
N SER A 47 -9.34 -2.96 26.82
CA SER A 47 -8.82 -2.99 25.46
C SER A 47 -9.78 -3.75 24.55
N GLY A 48 -9.91 -3.29 23.31
CA GLY A 48 -10.82 -3.87 22.34
C GLY A 48 -10.30 -3.81 20.92
N ARG A 49 -10.74 -4.76 20.11
CA ARG A 49 -10.59 -4.76 18.65
C ARG A 49 -11.88 -5.25 18.02
N HIS A 50 -12.32 -4.57 16.98
CA HIS A 50 -13.39 -4.97 16.08
C HIS A 50 -12.87 -4.92 14.65
N VAL A 51 -13.25 -5.89 13.83
CA VAL A 51 -12.92 -5.98 12.41
C VAL A 51 -14.22 -6.23 11.68
N SER A 52 -14.53 -5.36 10.72
CA SER A 52 -15.58 -5.55 9.74
C SER A 52 -14.94 -5.68 8.35
N ARG A 53 -15.39 -6.66 7.57
CA ARG A 53 -14.91 -6.91 6.21
C ARG A 53 -16.11 -6.96 5.28
N GLU A 54 -15.94 -6.31 4.15
CA GLU A 54 -16.85 -6.30 3.01
C GLU A 54 -15.99 -6.55 1.76
N PRO A 55 -16.55 -7.00 0.62
CA PRO A 55 -15.81 -7.09 -0.63
C PRO A 55 -15.08 -5.77 -0.94
N GLY A 56 -13.76 -5.85 -1.16
CA GLY A 56 -12.93 -4.67 -1.44
C GLY A 56 -12.68 -3.73 -0.25
N ARG A 57 -13.21 -3.97 0.95
CA ARG A 57 -13.06 -3.07 2.10
C ARG A 57 -12.86 -3.80 3.43
N THR A 58 -12.01 -3.26 4.29
CA THR A 58 -11.85 -3.75 5.66
C THR A 58 -11.70 -2.58 6.63
N VAL A 59 -12.53 -2.56 7.66
CA VAL A 59 -12.47 -1.57 8.74
C VAL A 59 -12.04 -2.27 10.03
N VAL A 60 -10.95 -1.81 10.62
CA VAL A 60 -10.45 -2.28 11.91
C VAL A 60 -10.53 -1.15 12.92
N SER A 61 -11.38 -1.29 13.92
CA SER A 61 -11.44 -0.41 15.08
C SER A 61 -10.71 -1.07 16.24
N ARG A 62 -9.84 -0.36 16.94
CA ARG A 62 -9.21 -0.85 18.17
C ARG A 62 -9.00 0.28 19.17
N GLY A 63 -8.92 -0.05 20.44
CA GLY A 63 -8.62 0.95 21.45
C GLY A 63 -8.21 0.33 22.76
N VAL A 64 -7.63 1.16 23.61
CA VAL A 64 -7.29 0.84 24.99
C VAL A 64 -7.50 2.09 25.83
N LEU A 65 -8.04 1.91 27.03
CA LEU A 65 -8.12 2.93 28.07
C LEU A 65 -7.62 2.31 29.38
N THR A 66 -6.73 3.01 30.05
CA THR A 66 -6.20 2.63 31.36
C THR A 66 -6.97 3.35 32.47
N GLY A 67 -6.95 2.80 33.69
CA GLY A 67 -7.56 3.42 34.86
C GLY A 67 -7.00 4.81 35.18
N GLY A 68 -5.78 5.12 34.75
CA GLY A 68 -5.18 6.45 34.84
C GLY A 68 -5.57 7.43 33.73
N GLY A 69 -6.59 7.11 32.92
CA GLY A 69 -7.08 7.99 31.85
C GLY A 69 -6.20 8.05 30.60
N HIS A 70 -5.13 7.25 30.51
CA HIS A 70 -4.33 7.14 29.29
C HIS A 70 -4.92 6.12 28.34
N GLY A 71 -4.94 6.44 27.04
CA GLY A 71 -5.51 5.54 26.06
C GLY A 71 -5.52 6.08 24.64
N TYR A 72 -6.07 5.27 23.74
CA TYR A 72 -6.38 5.69 22.38
C TYR A 72 -7.54 4.89 21.81
N ARG A 73 -8.21 5.47 20.82
CA ARG A 73 -9.07 4.78 19.85
C ARG A 73 -8.46 4.96 18.47
N GLN A 74 -8.43 3.90 17.68
CA GLN A 74 -7.89 3.90 16.33
C GLN A 74 -8.85 3.18 15.38
N THR A 75 -9.13 3.81 14.25
CA THR A 75 -9.80 3.17 13.12
C THR A 75 -8.78 3.05 11.98
N ARG A 76 -8.72 1.89 11.34
CA ARG A 76 -8.02 1.68 10.08
C ARG A 76 -9.02 1.22 9.03
N THR A 77 -9.14 1.94 7.94
CA THR A 77 -9.86 1.52 6.74
C THR A 77 -8.86 1.13 5.69
N THR A 78 -9.00 -0.07 5.14
CA THR A 78 -8.25 -0.53 3.98
C THR A 78 -9.24 -0.77 2.85
N THR A 79 -9.02 -0.16 1.70
CA THR A 79 -9.82 -0.40 0.49
C THR A 79 -8.93 -1.01 -0.58
N ARG A 80 -9.47 -1.94 -1.37
CA ARG A 80 -8.80 -2.62 -2.48
C ARG A 80 -9.74 -2.59 -3.69
N GLY A 81 -9.21 -2.19 -4.83
CA GLY A 81 -9.94 -2.13 -6.10
C GLY A 81 -9.03 -1.64 -7.21
N ASP A 82 -9.26 -2.10 -8.44
CA ASP A 82 -8.60 -1.60 -9.65
C ASP A 82 -7.07 -1.50 -9.55
N GLY A 83 -6.43 -2.58 -9.06
CA GLY A 83 -4.97 -2.63 -8.87
C GLY A 83 -4.42 -1.71 -7.78
N THR A 84 -5.29 -1.06 -7.00
CA THR A 84 -4.95 -0.10 -5.96
C THR A 84 -5.36 -0.61 -4.57
N ILE A 85 -4.48 -0.40 -3.59
CA ILE A 85 -4.75 -0.62 -2.17
C ILE A 85 -4.54 0.69 -1.43
N THR A 86 -5.60 1.22 -0.81
CA THR A 86 -5.53 2.40 0.05
C THR A 86 -5.66 2.02 1.51
N ASN A 87 -4.97 2.77 2.38
CA ASN A 87 -5.08 2.67 3.81
C ASN A 87 -5.28 4.05 4.41
N ASP A 88 -6.25 4.16 5.29
CA ASP A 88 -6.47 5.32 6.14
C ASP A 88 -6.45 4.86 7.59
N VAL A 89 -5.63 5.49 8.42
CA VAL A 89 -5.53 5.22 9.85
C VAL A 89 -5.72 6.53 10.59
N GLN A 90 -6.79 6.59 11.38
CA GLN A 90 -7.04 7.67 12.32
C GLN A 90 -6.88 7.14 13.74
N ARG A 91 -6.08 7.83 14.56
CA ARG A 91 -5.91 7.51 15.99
C ARG A 91 -6.17 8.76 16.82
N ARG A 92 -7.19 8.71 17.68
CA ARG A 92 -7.46 9.72 18.69
C ARG A 92 -6.96 9.21 20.05
N LYS A 93 -6.10 9.99 20.70
CA LYS A 93 -5.61 9.68 22.05
C LYS A 93 -6.61 10.19 23.09
N ALA A 94 -6.51 9.66 24.31
CA ALA A 94 -7.36 10.09 25.43
C ALA A 94 -7.21 11.58 25.75
N ASN A 95 -6.02 12.16 25.53
CA ASN A 95 -5.77 13.61 25.67
C ASN A 95 -6.33 14.47 24.51
N GLY A 96 -7.21 13.92 23.67
CA GLY A 96 -7.82 14.64 22.55
C GLY A 96 -6.97 14.72 21.28
N SER A 97 -5.65 14.53 21.35
CA SER A 97 -4.78 14.64 20.18
C SER A 97 -5.06 13.57 19.12
N GLU A 98 -4.92 13.94 17.84
CA GLU A 98 -5.13 13.06 16.69
C GLU A 98 -3.83 12.77 15.94
N VAL A 99 -3.67 11.52 15.50
CA VAL A 99 -2.62 11.09 14.58
C VAL A 99 -3.28 10.44 13.39
N ARG A 100 -2.95 10.91 12.19
CA ARG A 100 -3.47 10.37 10.94
C ARG A 100 -2.36 9.78 10.08
N ARG A 101 -2.63 8.67 9.40
CA ARG A 101 -1.76 8.11 8.37
C ARG A 101 -2.60 7.67 7.20
N THR A 102 -2.26 8.14 6.01
CA THR A 102 -2.87 7.69 4.76
C THR A 102 -1.81 7.11 3.86
N GLY A 103 -2.20 6.24 2.94
CA GLY A 103 -1.32 5.81 1.87
C GLY A 103 -1.99 4.90 0.88
N SER A 104 -1.47 4.92 -0.34
CA SER A 104 -1.91 4.10 -1.46
C SER A 104 -0.73 3.35 -2.06
N VAL A 105 -1.02 2.19 -2.61
CA VAL A 105 -0.14 1.47 -3.54
C VAL A 105 -0.98 1.11 -4.75
N THR A 106 -0.49 1.45 -5.95
CA THR A 106 -1.18 1.23 -7.21
C THR A 106 -0.26 0.49 -8.16
N ARG A 107 -0.76 -0.58 -8.79
CA ARG A 107 -0.14 -1.19 -9.97
C ARG A 107 -0.62 -0.41 -11.19
N ASN A 108 0.31 0.16 -11.94
CA ASN A 108 0.02 0.97 -13.11
C ASN A 108 -0.04 0.09 -14.37
N ALA A 109 -0.58 0.63 -15.46
CA ALA A 109 -0.73 -0.09 -16.73
C ALA A 109 0.62 -0.44 -17.39
N ASP A 110 1.66 0.34 -17.13
CA ASP A 110 3.03 0.14 -17.62
C ASP A 110 3.84 -0.88 -16.79
N ASN A 111 3.16 -1.72 -15.99
CA ASN A 111 3.74 -2.68 -15.05
C ASN A 111 4.57 -2.08 -13.90
N SER A 112 4.61 -0.75 -13.75
CA SER A 112 5.23 -0.11 -12.60
C SER A 112 4.32 -0.15 -11.36
N VAL A 113 4.92 0.04 -10.19
CA VAL A 113 4.19 0.11 -8.90
C VAL A 113 4.46 1.44 -8.22
N SER A 114 3.41 2.24 -8.07
CA SER A 114 3.43 3.52 -7.37
C SER A 114 2.99 3.35 -5.91
N ARG A 115 3.60 4.10 -5.00
CA ARG A 115 3.21 4.23 -3.60
C ARG A 115 3.16 5.69 -3.23
N GLN A 116 2.14 6.10 -2.48
CA GLN A 116 2.07 7.40 -1.82
C GLN A 116 1.66 7.22 -0.36
N HIS A 117 2.09 8.12 0.52
CA HIS A 117 1.69 8.11 1.92
C HIS A 117 1.84 9.48 2.56
N THR A 118 1.02 9.73 3.56
CA THR A 118 1.09 10.90 4.44
C THR A 118 0.96 10.45 5.89
N ARG A 119 1.71 11.09 6.78
CA ARG A 119 1.60 10.91 8.23
C ARG A 119 1.56 12.27 8.91
N THR A 120 0.50 12.51 9.69
CA THR A 120 0.34 13.68 10.54
C THR A 120 0.47 13.27 12.00
N GLY A 121 1.40 13.89 12.71
CA GLY A 121 1.63 13.68 14.14
C GLY A 121 0.60 14.38 15.03
N ALA A 122 0.66 14.08 16.33
CA ALA A 122 -0.22 14.69 17.34
C ALA A 122 -0.05 16.21 17.46
N ASN A 123 1.10 16.72 17.00
CA ASN A 123 1.45 18.14 17.03
C ASN A 123 1.16 18.82 15.67
N GLY A 124 0.35 18.20 14.81
CA GLY A 124 -0.02 18.74 13.49
C GLY A 124 1.06 18.62 12.40
N ASN A 125 2.31 18.30 12.76
CA ASN A 125 3.39 18.15 11.80
C ASN A 125 3.14 16.96 10.85
N SER A 126 3.17 17.24 9.56
CA SER A 126 2.93 16.26 8.49
C SER A 126 4.19 15.91 7.72
N GLN A 127 4.29 14.64 7.30
CA GLN A 127 5.31 14.12 6.39
C GLN A 127 4.62 13.32 5.29
N SER A 128 4.96 13.61 4.04
CA SER A 128 4.41 12.94 2.87
C SER A 128 5.54 12.33 2.06
N GLY A 129 5.26 11.26 1.34
CA GLY A 129 6.24 10.69 0.43
C GLY A 129 5.63 9.76 -0.59
N TRP A 130 6.37 9.58 -1.67
CA TRP A 130 5.95 8.79 -2.81
C TRP A 130 7.12 7.96 -3.34
N SER A 131 6.81 6.91 -4.08
CA SER A 131 7.79 6.20 -4.89
C SER A 131 7.14 5.44 -6.02
N THR A 132 7.79 5.36 -7.16
CA THR A 132 7.42 4.48 -8.28
C THR A 132 8.57 3.56 -8.59
N ILE A 133 8.28 2.27 -8.76
CA ILE A 133 9.26 1.25 -9.16
C ILE A 133 8.88 0.77 -10.56
N TYR A 134 9.79 0.93 -11.51
CA TYR A 134 9.68 0.37 -12.86
C TYR A 134 10.55 -0.87 -12.91
N ARG A 135 10.00 -2.00 -13.35
CA ARG A 135 10.76 -3.22 -13.58
C ARG A 135 11.20 -3.28 -15.04
N THR A 136 12.42 -3.72 -15.25
CA THR A 136 12.97 -4.01 -16.57
C THR A 136 13.36 -5.49 -16.60
N GLU A 137 13.68 -6.02 -17.78
CA GLU A 137 14.15 -7.42 -17.92
C GLU A 137 15.40 -7.66 -17.07
N ASP A 138 16.35 -6.72 -17.13
CA ASP A 138 17.63 -6.83 -16.45
C ASP A 138 17.72 -5.99 -15.17
N GLY A 139 16.60 -5.72 -14.49
CA GLY A 139 16.64 -5.01 -13.20
C GLY A 139 15.44 -4.15 -12.88
N TYR A 140 15.70 -2.96 -12.30
CA TYR A 140 14.65 -2.01 -11.95
C TYR A 140 15.17 -0.59 -11.76
N SER A 141 14.31 0.39 -12.04
CA SER A 141 14.49 1.76 -11.59
C SER A 141 13.46 2.12 -10.51
N LYS A 142 13.84 3.01 -9.61
CA LYS A 142 12.98 3.51 -8.55
C LYS A 142 13.17 5.00 -8.36
N SER A 143 12.11 5.76 -8.59
CA SER A 143 12.01 7.17 -8.21
C SER A 143 11.26 7.28 -6.89
N ARG A 144 11.68 8.17 -6.01
CA ARG A 144 11.01 8.44 -4.74
C ARG A 144 11.20 9.88 -4.31
N GLY A 145 10.27 10.38 -3.50
CA GLY A 145 10.42 11.65 -2.84
C GLY A 145 9.73 11.68 -1.49
N ALA A 146 10.12 12.63 -0.66
CA ALA A 146 9.43 12.92 0.58
C ALA A 146 9.53 14.40 0.91
N SER A 147 8.51 14.92 1.59
CA SER A 147 8.47 16.28 2.10
C SER A 147 7.85 16.31 3.49
N THR A 148 8.16 17.37 4.21
CA THR A 148 7.60 17.65 5.53
C THR A 148 6.91 19.01 5.50
N SER A 149 5.91 19.18 6.37
CA SER A 149 5.25 20.48 6.62
C SER A 149 6.21 21.63 6.96
N ASN A 150 7.44 21.34 7.40
CA ASN A 150 8.48 22.34 7.69
C ASN A 150 9.39 22.62 6.48
N GLY A 151 8.96 22.31 5.26
CA GLY A 151 9.70 22.62 4.02
C GLY A 151 10.89 21.70 3.70
N ARG A 152 11.32 20.82 4.62
CA ARG A 152 12.36 19.81 4.33
C ARG A 152 11.82 18.75 3.39
N GLY A 153 12.62 18.34 2.42
CA GLY A 153 12.27 17.28 1.49
C GLY A 153 13.43 16.86 0.59
N TYR A 154 13.21 15.80 -0.17
CA TYR A 154 14.13 15.30 -1.17
C TYR A 154 13.40 14.54 -2.27
N THR A 155 14.04 14.44 -3.43
CA THR A 155 13.78 13.48 -4.49
C THR A 155 15.01 12.59 -4.64
N ALA A 156 14.81 11.32 -5.04
CA ALA A 156 15.89 10.39 -5.24
C ALA A 156 15.53 9.33 -6.28
N THR A 157 16.51 8.95 -7.07
CA THR A 157 16.44 7.81 -7.99
C THR A 157 17.38 6.70 -7.56
N ARG A 158 17.01 5.47 -7.89
CA ARG A 158 17.89 4.30 -7.82
C ARG A 158 17.66 3.48 -9.07
N ASP A 159 18.72 3.26 -9.82
CA ASP A 159 18.71 2.39 -11.00
C ASP A 159 19.59 1.19 -10.71
N VAL A 160 19.04 0.00 -10.90
CA VAL A 160 19.73 -1.27 -10.72
C VAL A 160 19.71 -2.00 -12.05
N SER A 161 20.89 -2.29 -12.56
CA SER A 161 21.11 -3.05 -13.78
C SER A 161 21.88 -4.32 -13.43
N VAL A 162 21.37 -5.46 -13.87
CA VAL A 162 21.90 -6.79 -13.63
C VAL A 162 22.48 -7.29 -14.94
N GLY A 163 23.81 -7.34 -15.01
CA GLY A 163 24.51 -7.98 -16.12
C GLY A 163 24.84 -9.44 -15.83
N GLU A 164 25.58 -10.07 -16.74
CA GLU A 164 25.98 -11.48 -16.64
C GLU A 164 26.85 -11.75 -15.41
N ASP A 165 27.90 -10.94 -15.22
CA ASP A 165 28.91 -11.12 -14.17
C ASP A 165 28.83 -10.06 -13.06
N SER A 166 27.91 -9.09 -13.11
CA SER A 166 27.83 -8.03 -12.11
C SER A 166 26.46 -7.36 -11.99
N VAL A 167 26.26 -6.66 -10.87
CA VAL A 167 25.12 -5.78 -10.61
C VAL A 167 25.63 -4.36 -10.39
N THR A 168 25.15 -3.42 -11.22
CA THR A 168 25.45 -1.99 -11.08
C THR A 168 24.26 -1.28 -10.44
N ILE A 169 24.54 -0.45 -9.44
CA ILE A 169 23.55 0.31 -8.69
C ILE A 169 23.93 1.79 -8.72
N ASN A 170 23.16 2.59 -9.45
CA ASN A 170 23.25 4.05 -9.47
C ASN A 170 22.23 4.64 -8.50
N ARG A 171 22.61 5.67 -7.74
CA ARG A 171 21.73 6.36 -6.80
C ARG A 171 21.98 7.85 -6.89
N ASN A 172 20.91 8.61 -7.10
CA ASN A 172 20.95 10.06 -7.08
C ASN A 172 19.93 10.58 -6.08
N ALA A 173 20.22 11.71 -5.42
CA ALA A 173 19.27 12.39 -4.56
C ALA A 173 19.51 13.89 -4.57
N THR A 174 18.41 14.66 -4.63
CA THR A 174 18.41 16.11 -4.55
C THR A 174 17.50 16.53 -3.41
N THR A 175 17.99 17.38 -2.52
CA THR A 175 17.20 17.95 -1.42
C THR A 175 16.47 19.21 -1.86
N ASN A 176 15.44 19.62 -1.13
CA ASN A 176 14.72 20.88 -1.41
C ASN A 176 15.63 22.12 -1.33
N SER A 177 16.76 22.04 -0.61
CA SER A 177 17.79 23.10 -0.55
C SER A 177 18.76 23.07 -1.74
N GLY A 178 18.51 22.26 -2.77
CA GLY A 178 19.35 22.15 -3.97
C GLY A 178 20.62 21.31 -3.79
N ARG A 179 20.89 20.75 -2.60
CA ARG A 179 22.03 19.86 -2.40
C ARG A 179 21.80 18.53 -3.10
N GLU A 180 22.78 18.10 -3.88
CA GLU A 180 22.76 16.85 -4.64
C GLU A 180 23.80 15.85 -4.12
N VAL A 181 23.50 14.57 -4.25
CA VAL A 181 24.42 13.47 -3.98
C VAL A 181 24.20 12.38 -5.02
N SER A 182 25.30 11.91 -5.63
CA SER A 182 25.31 10.75 -6.51
C SER A 182 26.24 9.66 -5.97
N ARG A 183 25.88 8.40 -6.19
CA ARG A 183 26.71 7.24 -5.85
C ARG A 183 26.44 6.08 -6.80
N THR A 184 27.50 5.57 -7.39
CA THR A 184 27.51 4.30 -8.13
C THR A 184 28.20 3.21 -7.32
N ARG A 185 27.69 1.99 -7.39
CA ARG A 185 28.33 0.79 -6.85
C ARG A 185 28.11 -0.37 -7.79
N THR A 186 29.20 -1.04 -8.18
CA THR A 186 29.15 -2.31 -8.91
C THR A 186 29.55 -3.44 -7.96
N VAL A 187 28.85 -4.56 -8.05
CA VAL A 187 29.08 -5.76 -7.23
C VAL A 187 29.20 -6.96 -8.17
N PRO A 188 30.26 -7.79 -8.08
CA PRO A 188 30.37 -8.98 -8.89
C PRO A 188 29.24 -9.96 -8.55
N ARG A 189 28.77 -10.70 -9.55
CA ARG A 189 27.76 -11.74 -9.40
C ARG A 189 28.50 -13.09 -9.38
N PRO A 190 28.36 -13.89 -8.31
CA PRO A 190 28.92 -15.23 -8.33
C PRO A 190 28.26 -16.03 -9.46
N ARG A 191 29.09 -16.76 -10.21
CA ARG A 191 28.67 -17.69 -11.25
C ARG A 191 28.14 -18.98 -10.63
#